data_AF-A0AAW8AKZ8-F1
#
_entry.id   AF-A0AAW8AKZ8-F1
#
_cell.length_a   1.000
_cell.length_b   1.000
_cell.length_c   1.000
_cell.angle_alpha   90.00
_cell.angle_beta   90.00
_cell.angle_gamma   90.00
#
_symmetry.space_group_name_H-M   'P 1'
#
loop_
_entity.id
_entity.type
_entity.pdbx_description
1 polymer ?
#
loop_
_entity_poly.entity_id
_entity_poly.type
_entity_poly.pdbx_seq_one_letter_code
_entity_poly.pdbx_strand_id
1 'polypeptide(L)' 'MSTKNRTRRTTTRNIRFPNQMIEQINIALEQKGSGNFSAWVIEACRRR' A
#
# COMPACT_ATOMS: atom_id res chain seq x y z
N MET A 1 15.80 -11.74 -18.43
CA MET A 1 15.15 -11.82 -17.10
C MET A 1 13.97 -10.84 -17.09
N SER A 2 12.72 -11.33 -17.10
CA SER A 2 11.54 -10.46 -17.07
C SER A 2 11.35 -9.88 -15.66
N THR A 3 11.31 -8.56 -15.53
CA THR A 3 11.10 -7.88 -14.24
C THR A 3 9.62 -7.98 -13.85
N LYS A 4 9.22 -9.07 -13.21
CA LYS A 4 7.83 -9.33 -12.75
C LYS A 4 7.22 -8.20 -11.90
N ASN A 5 8.06 -7.36 -11.29
CA ASN A 5 7.64 -6.30 -10.36
C ASN A 5 7.45 -4.92 -11.03
N ARG A 6 7.60 -4.80 -12.36
CA ARG A 6 7.49 -3.52 -13.06
C ARG A 6 6.59 -3.66 -14.28
N THR A 7 5.50 -2.88 -14.29
CA THR A 7 4.68 -2.67 -15.49
C THR A 7 5.04 -1.33 -16.13
N ARG A 8 4.45 -1.00 -17.28
CA ARG A 8 4.64 0.31 -17.93
C ARG A 8 4.22 1.49 -17.04
N ARG A 9 3.29 1.29 -16.10
CA ARG A 9 2.69 2.38 -15.29
C ARG A 9 3.05 2.32 -13.81
N THR A 10 3.38 1.15 -13.27
CA THR A 10 3.58 0.96 -11.83
C THR A 10 4.78 0.08 -11.55
N THR A 11 5.33 0.23 -10.34
CA THR A 11 6.38 -0.66 -9.82
C THR A 11 5.93 -1.17 -8.45
N THR A 12 5.93 -2.49 -8.28
CA THR A 12 5.68 -3.13 -6.99
C THR A 12 6.92 -2.99 -6.12
N ARG A 13 6.73 -2.51 -4.89
CA ARG A 13 7.79 -2.41 -3.87
C ARG A 13 7.40 -3.24 -2.67
N ASN A 14 8.31 -4.10 -2.23
CA ASN A 14 8.15 -4.82 -0.97
C ASN A 14 8.65 -3.93 0.16
N ILE A 15 7.75 -3.54 1.05
CA ILE A 15 8.02 -2.70 2.22
C ILE A 15 7.55 -3.42 3.48
N ARG A 16 8.17 -3.12 4.63
CA ARG A 16 7.86 -3.76 5.91
C ARG A 16 7.36 -2.71 6.90
N PHE A 17 6.41 -3.12 7.73
CA PHE A 17 5.87 -2.35 8.84
C PHE A 17 5.87 -3.21 10.10
N PRO A 18 5.88 -2.59 11.29
CA PRO A 18 5.59 -3.30 12.55
C PRO A 18 4.21 -3.95 12.52
N ASN A 19 4.05 -5.13 13.15
CA ASN A 19 2.79 -5.87 13.16
C ASN A 19 1.62 -5.02 13.68
N GLN A 20 1.82 -4.30 14.78
CA GLN A 20 0.81 -3.39 15.34
C GLN A 20 0.35 -2.32 14.33
N MET A 21 1.27 -1.85 13.49
CA MET A 21 0.94 -0.85 12.47
C MET A 21 0.16 -1.48 11.31
N ILE A 22 0.45 -2.73 10.95
CA ILE A 22 -0.31 -3.48 9.92
C ILE A 22 -1.76 -3.67 10.37
N GLU A 23 -1.99 -4.01 11.63
CA GLU A 23 -3.34 -4.14 12.20
C GLU A 23 -4.12 -2.82 12.13
N GLN A 24 -3.51 -1.72 12.54
CA GLN A 24 -4.12 -0.39 12.47
C GLN A 24 -4.46 0.03 11.02
N ILE A 25 -3.58 -0.30 10.08
CA ILE A 25 -3.81 -0.04 8.66
C ILE A 25 -5.01 -0.84 8.15
N ASN A 26 -5.12 -2.12 8.49
CA ASN A 26 -6.24 -2.96 8.04
C ASN A 26 -7.58 -2.42 8.56
N ILE A 27 -7.64 -2.03 9.84
CA ILE A 27 -8.83 -1.39 10.42
C ILE A 27 -9.19 -0.10 9.67
N ALA A 28 -8.20 0.75 9.40
CA ALA A 28 -8.42 2.00 8.67
C ALA A 28 -8.88 1.77 7.22
N LEU A 29 -8.41 0.71 6.56
CA LEU A 29 -8.85 0.33 5.21
C LEU A 29 -10.29 -0.15 5.20
N GLU A 30 -10.69 -0.97 6.16
CA GLU A 30 -12.07 -1.46 6.33
C GLU A 30 -13.04 -0.28 6.56
N GLN A 31 -12.69 0.65 7.44
CA GLN A 31 -13.50 1.84 7.72
C GLN A 31 -13.66 2.76 6.52
N LYS A 32 -12.61 2.89 5.69
CA LYS A 32 -12.63 3.75 4.50
C LYS A 32 -13.34 3.09 3.30
N GLY A 33 -13.64 1.78 3.38
CA GLY A 33 -14.18 1.01 2.26
C GLY A 33 -13.20 0.83 1.10
N SER A 34 -11.89 1.03 1.34
CA SER A 34 -10.86 0.91 0.30
C SER A 34 -10.13 -0.41 0.45
N GLY A 35 -10.42 -1.38 -0.41
CA GLY A 35 -9.72 -2.68 -0.40
C GLY A 35 -8.29 -2.64 -0.94
N ASN A 36 -7.77 -1.48 -1.38
CA ASN A 36 -6.46 -1.36 -2.01
C ASN A 36 -5.44 -0.63 -1.12
N PHE A 37 -4.61 -1.41 -0.43
CA PHE A 37 -3.53 -0.92 0.41
C PHE A 37 -2.58 0.05 -0.32
N SER A 38 -2.22 -0.23 -1.57
CA SER A 38 -1.28 0.62 -2.32
C SER A 38 -1.87 2.00 -2.62
N ALA A 39 -3.17 2.07 -2.92
CA ALA A 39 -3.86 3.34 -3.14
C ALA A 39 -3.93 4.16 -1.84
N TRP A 40 -4.23 3.51 -0.71
CA TRP A 40 -4.25 4.15 0.60
C TRP A 40 -2.87 4.71 0.98
N VAL A 41 -1.79 3.94 0.80
CA VAL A 41 -0.42 4.41 1.07
C VAL A 41 -0.06 5.60 0.18
N ILE A 42 -0.38 5.56 -1.11
CA ILE A 42 -0.10 6.68 -2.03
C ILE A 42 -0.85 7.94 -1.58
N GLU A 43 -2.11 7.83 -1.19
CA GLU A 43 -2.90 8.97 -0.71
C GLU A 43 -2.35 9.51 0.62
N ALA A 44 -1.99 8.63 1.56
CA ALA A 44 -1.40 9.01 2.84
C ALA A 44 -0.07 9.76 2.64
N CYS A 45 0.78 9.31 1.73
CA CYS A 45 2.05 9.95 1.40
C CYS A 45 1.91 11.25 0.59
N ARG A 46 0.80 11.44 -0.15
CA ARG A 46 0.54 12.68 -0.93
C ARG A 46 0.18 13.88 -0.05
N ARG A 47 -0.28 13.67 1.18
CA ARG A 47 -0.67 14.74 2.11
C ARG A 47 0.54 15.43 2.79
N ARG A 48 1.69 15.49 2.11
CA ARG A 48 2.95 16.00 2.67
C ARG A 48 3.51 17.13 1.84
#